data_AF-A0A349YTP6-F1
#
_entry.id   AF-A0A349YTP6-F1
#
_cell.length_a   1.000
_cell.length_b   1.000
_cell.length_c   1.000
_cell.angle_alpha   90.00
_cell.angle_beta   90.00
_cell.angle_gamma   90.00
#
_symmetry.space_group_name_H-M   'P 1'
#
loop_
_entity.id
_entity.type
_entity.pdbx_description
1 polymer ?
#
loop_
_entity_poly.entity_id
_entity_poly.type
_entity_poly.pdbx_seq_one_letter_code
_entity_poly.pdbx_strand_id
1 'polypeptide(L)'
;MKTNPDVLGCFWIPPHYHKLTSSGVDANTVKPYTTNTTDLQFRQNFQNHILPELRSKVTPYQDGRKFMRKSKTYGVGFSDIVNDALRQIYKGHKSHVLTQDQVVEVLKFVPDINVSYSDGIYFVWK
;
A
#
# COMPACT_ATOMS: atom_id res chain seq x y z
N MET A 1 -34.04 4.25 7.07
CA MET A 1 -33.26 3.07 6.63
C MET A 1 -31.96 3.05 7.42
N LYS A 2 -31.71 2.00 8.20
CA LYS A 2 -30.48 1.83 8.97
C LYS A 2 -29.37 1.39 8.01
N THR A 3 -28.40 2.26 7.75
CA THR A 3 -27.16 1.89 7.07
C THR A 3 -26.35 1.00 7.99
N ASN A 4 -26.15 -0.25 7.57
CA ASN A 4 -25.37 -1.23 8.31
C ASN A 4 -23.88 -0.85 8.21
N PRO A 5 -23.17 -0.55 9.31
CA PRO A 5 -21.77 -0.13 9.28
C PRO A 5 -20.78 -1.30 9.14
N ASP A 6 -21.27 -2.53 9.06
CA ASP A 6 -20.49 -3.78 9.07
C ASP A 6 -20.05 -4.24 7.66
N VAL A 7 -19.44 -3.34 6.87
CA VAL A 7 -18.54 -3.78 5.80
C VAL A 7 -17.13 -3.44 6.24
N LEU A 8 -16.54 -4.38 6.99
CA LEU A 8 -15.11 -4.45 7.28
C LEU A 8 -14.32 -4.07 6.03
N GLY A 9 -13.33 -3.19 6.19
CA GLY A 9 -12.52 -2.59 5.12
C GLY A 9 -11.81 -3.60 4.22
N CYS A 10 -12.54 -4.13 3.24
CA CYS A 10 -12.01 -4.83 2.09
C CYS A 10 -11.44 -3.78 1.15
N PHE A 11 -10.13 -3.55 1.24
CA PHE A 11 -9.44 -2.75 0.25
C PHE A 11 -9.38 -3.54 -1.06
N TRP A 12 -10.10 -3.04 -2.06
CA TRP A 12 -10.26 -3.68 -3.35
C TRP A 12 -8.95 -3.62 -4.15
N ILE A 13 -8.38 -4.79 -4.44
CA ILE A 13 -7.22 -4.95 -5.34
C ILE A 13 -7.75 -5.47 -6.68
N PRO A 14 -7.15 -5.16 -7.85
CA PRO A 14 -7.53 -5.78 -9.10
C PRO A 14 -7.56 -7.33 -9.03
N PRO A 15 -8.44 -7.98 -9.83
CA PRO A 15 -8.74 -9.41 -9.72
C PRO A 15 -7.51 -10.31 -9.84
N HIS A 16 -6.53 -9.90 -10.64
CA HIS A 16 -5.28 -10.63 -10.84
C HIS A 16 -4.34 -10.63 -9.62
N TYR A 17 -4.58 -9.77 -8.63
CA TYR A 17 -3.80 -9.67 -7.41
C TYR A 17 -4.55 -10.20 -6.16
N HIS A 18 -5.74 -10.78 -6.31
CA HIS A 18 -6.52 -11.30 -5.18
C HIS A 18 -5.80 -12.38 -4.36
N LYS A 19 -4.84 -13.11 -4.96
CA LYS A 19 -3.99 -14.08 -4.24
C LYS A 19 -3.03 -13.43 -3.24
N LEU A 20 -2.88 -12.11 -3.27
CA LEU A 20 -2.06 -11.34 -2.33
C LEU A 20 -2.84 -10.91 -1.07
N THR A 21 -4.16 -11.14 -1.04
CA THR A 21 -4.99 -10.87 0.13
C THR A 21 -5.37 -12.18 0.83
N SER A 22 -5.13 -12.25 2.14
CA SER A 22 -5.64 -13.34 3.00
C SER A 22 -7.17 -13.30 3.21
N SER A 23 -7.86 -12.30 2.69
CA SER A 23 -9.33 -12.19 2.75
C SER A 23 -9.96 -12.81 1.50
N GLY A 24 -10.58 -13.98 1.63
CA GLY A 24 -11.24 -14.70 0.54
C GLY A 24 -12.43 -13.94 -0.07
N VAL A 25 -12.19 -13.13 -1.10
CA VAL A 25 -13.23 -12.42 -1.85
C VAL A 25 -13.55 -13.15 -3.15
N ASP A 26 -14.84 -13.38 -3.38
CA ASP A 26 -15.42 -14.05 -4.55
C ASP A 26 -15.04 -13.35 -5.86
N ALA A 27 -14.61 -14.13 -6.85
CA ALA A 27 -14.06 -13.67 -8.12
C ALA A 27 -15.10 -12.99 -9.04
N ASN A 28 -16.39 -13.13 -8.73
CA ASN A 28 -17.50 -12.71 -9.60
C ASN A 28 -17.91 -11.23 -9.46
N THR A 29 -17.37 -10.49 -8.49
CA THR A 29 -17.73 -9.08 -8.24
C THR A 29 -16.76 -8.08 -8.89
N VAL A 30 -15.79 -8.57 -9.67
CA VAL A 30 -14.59 -7.79 -10.01
C VAL A 30 -14.66 -7.21 -11.41
N LYS A 31 -14.65 -5.87 -11.52
CA LYS A 31 -14.40 -5.18 -12.79
C LYS A 31 -12.88 -5.09 -13.01
N PRO A 32 -12.35 -5.55 -14.16
CA PRO A 32 -10.94 -5.39 -14.48
C PRO A 32 -10.60 -3.90 -14.66
N TYR A 33 -9.54 -3.43 -14.01
CA TYR A 33 -8.95 -2.13 -14.32
C TYR A 33 -8.21 -2.26 -15.66
N THR A 34 -8.64 -1.50 -16.66
CA THR A 34 -7.96 -1.41 -17.96
C THR A 34 -6.67 -0.62 -17.79
N THR A 35 -5.54 -1.24 -18.15
CA THR A 35 -4.23 -0.60 -18.24
C THR A 35 -4.22 0.44 -19.35
N ASN A 36 -4.48 1.69 -18.98
CA ASN A 36 -4.35 2.81 -19.91
C ASN A 36 -2.87 3.19 -20.05
N THR A 37 -2.48 3.71 -21.22
CA THR A 37 -1.13 4.25 -21.52
C THR A 37 -0.61 5.22 -20.44
N THR A 38 -1.54 5.86 -19.72
CA THR A 38 -1.31 6.73 -18.57
C THR A 38 -0.60 6.02 -17.39
N ASP A 39 -0.84 4.73 -17.16
CA ASP A 39 -0.24 3.96 -16.06
C ASP A 39 1.25 3.71 -16.31
N LEU A 40 1.63 3.43 -17.57
CA LEU A 40 3.03 3.21 -17.95
C LEU A 40 3.89 4.47 -17.76
N GLN A 41 3.38 5.62 -18.22
CA GLN A 41 4.06 6.91 -18.06
C GLN A 41 4.16 7.29 -16.59
N PHE A 42 3.10 7.08 -15.81
CA PHE A 42 3.13 7.33 -14.38
C PHE A 42 4.10 6.40 -13.66
N ARG A 43 4.15 5.10 -14.01
CA ARG A 43 5.10 4.16 -13.43
C ARG A 43 6.55 4.60 -13.62
N GLN A 44 6.90 5.05 -14.83
CA GLN A 44 8.24 5.58 -15.12
C GLN A 44 8.50 6.87 -14.34
N ASN A 45 7.56 7.81 -14.34
CA ASN A 45 7.67 9.06 -13.59
C ASN A 45 7.81 8.82 -12.08
N PHE A 46 7.04 7.87 -11.54
CA PHE A 46 7.10 7.50 -10.13
C PHE A 46 8.47 6.93 -9.77
N GLN A 47 8.99 6.00 -10.57
CA GLN A 47 10.28 5.37 -10.30
C GLN A 47 11.45 6.36 -10.41
N ASN A 48 11.43 7.24 -11.41
CA ASN A 48 12.56 8.11 -11.75
C ASN A 48 12.56 9.44 -10.99
N HIS A 49 11.39 9.95 -10.59
CA HIS A 49 11.27 11.28 -10.01
C HIS A 49 10.61 11.27 -8.63
N ILE A 50 9.43 10.67 -8.49
CA ILE A 50 8.64 10.75 -7.25
C ILE A 50 9.30 9.94 -6.13
N LEU A 51 9.67 8.68 -6.36
CA LEU A 51 10.23 7.81 -5.32
C LEU A 51 11.56 8.36 -4.75
N PRO A 52 12.53 8.82 -5.58
CA PRO A 52 13.72 9.49 -5.07
C PRO A 52 13.40 10.73 -4.21
N GLU A 53 12.42 11.53 -4.61
CA GLU A 53 11.97 12.71 -3.86
C GLU A 53 11.32 12.34 -2.53
N LEU A 54 10.49 11.29 -2.50
CA LEU A 54 9.92 10.78 -1.25
C LEU A 54 11.03 10.32 -0.31
N ARG A 55 12.03 9.58 -0.81
CA ARG A 55 13.16 9.11 0.00
C ARG A 55 13.99 10.25 0.57
N SER A 56 14.21 11.34 -0.18
CA SER A 56 15.01 12.47 0.29
C SER A 56 14.32 13.31 1.37
N LYS A 57 12.97 13.32 1.39
CA LYS A 57 12.16 14.09 2.34
C LYS A 57 11.78 13.31 3.60
N VAL A 58 11.95 11.99 3.60
CA VAL A 58 11.52 11.13 4.71
C VAL A 58 12.62 11.02 5.77
N THR A 59 12.26 11.34 7.01
CA THR A 59 13.09 11.06 8.18
C THR A 59 12.67 9.73 8.82
N PRO A 60 13.53 8.70 8.85
CA PRO A 60 13.22 7.42 9.47
C PRO A 60 12.92 7.53 10.96
N TYR A 61 12.03 6.68 11.45
CA TYR A 61 11.73 6.56 12.87
C TYR A 61 12.93 6.00 13.65
N GLN A 62 13.32 6.73 14.71
CA GLN A 62 14.47 6.38 15.55
C GLN A 62 14.05 5.65 16.84
N ASP A 63 12.76 5.52 17.12
CA ASP A 63 12.20 4.97 18.36
C ASP A 63 12.07 3.44 18.37
N GLY A 64 12.58 2.76 17.33
CA GLY A 64 12.62 1.29 17.26
C GLY A 64 11.25 0.60 17.14
N ARG A 65 10.16 1.36 17.00
CA ARG A 65 8.83 0.79 16.75
C ARG A 65 8.82 0.03 15.44
N LYS A 66 8.20 -1.15 15.47
CA LYS A 66 8.03 -1.99 14.26
C LYS A 66 6.74 -1.69 13.50
N PHE A 67 5.74 -1.13 14.18
CA PHE A 67 4.40 -0.94 13.65
C PHE A 67 3.87 0.46 13.96
N MET A 68 2.98 0.94 13.09
CA MET A 68 2.27 2.20 13.21
C MET A 68 1.16 2.08 14.26
N ARG A 69 1.11 3.03 15.19
CA ARG A 69 -0.03 3.15 16.13
C ARG A 69 -1.23 3.71 15.38
N LYS A 70 -2.43 3.25 15.75
CA LYS A 70 -3.67 3.84 15.24
C LYS A 70 -3.71 5.31 15.66
N SER A 71 -3.90 6.19 14.68
CA SER A 71 -4.01 7.63 14.90
C SER A 71 -5.30 8.13 14.30
N LYS A 72 -5.94 9.09 14.97
CA LYS A 72 -7.13 9.79 14.47
C LYS A 72 -6.81 10.73 13.30
N THR A 73 -5.53 11.04 13.09
CA THR A 73 -5.06 11.93 12.02
C THR A 73 -5.19 11.27 10.65
N TYR A 74 -5.06 9.94 10.58
CA TYR A 74 -5.21 9.20 9.33
C TYR A 74 -6.61 8.62 9.22
N GLY A 75 -7.08 8.45 7.99
CA GLY A 75 -8.36 7.82 7.70
C GLY A 75 -8.44 6.39 8.24
N VAL A 76 -9.67 5.90 8.42
CA VAL A 76 -9.95 4.54 8.87
C VAL A 76 -9.23 3.53 7.97
N GLY A 77 -8.53 2.56 8.56
CA GLY A 77 -7.82 1.50 7.86
C GLY A 77 -6.42 1.86 7.35
N PHE A 78 -6.00 3.14 7.40
CA PHE A 78 -4.65 3.54 6.95
C PHE A 78 -3.55 2.78 7.70
N SER A 79 -3.59 2.79 9.03
CA SER A 79 -2.59 2.10 9.85
C SER A 79 -2.65 0.58 9.68
N ASP A 80 -3.83 0.04 9.37
CA ASP A 80 -4.02 -1.40 9.21
C ASP A 80 -3.34 -1.88 7.92
N ILE A 81 -3.47 -1.15 6.80
CA ILE A 81 -2.73 -1.43 5.55
C ILE A 81 -1.22 -1.31 5.76
N VAL A 82 -0.76 -0.20 6.34
CA VAL A 82 0.68 0.01 6.58
C VAL A 82 1.25 -1.10 7.46
N ASN A 83 0.54 -1.49 8.53
CA ASN A 83 0.98 -2.56 9.40
C ASN A 83 0.98 -3.93 8.72
N ASP A 84 0.01 -4.21 7.85
CA ASP A 84 0.01 -5.46 7.08
C ASP A 84 1.19 -5.52 6.10
N ALA A 85 1.45 -4.41 5.39
CA ALA A 85 2.63 -4.29 4.54
C ALA A 85 3.94 -4.52 5.32
N LEU A 86 4.09 -3.86 6.48
CA LEU A 86 5.27 -4.04 7.35
C LEU A 86 5.41 -5.49 7.83
N ARG A 87 4.31 -6.15 8.23
CA ARG A 87 4.34 -7.57 8.64
C ARG A 87 4.88 -8.47 7.54
N GLN A 88 4.48 -8.24 6.29
CA GLN A 88 4.97 -9.01 5.14
C GLN A 88 6.43 -8.70 4.82
N ILE A 89 6.82 -7.42 4.85
CA ILE A 89 8.21 -7.00 4.62
C ILE A 89 9.15 -7.64 5.65
N TYR A 90 8.78 -7.64 6.94
CA TYR A 90 9.61 -8.27 7.98
C TYR A 90 9.70 -9.79 7.86
N LYS A 91 8.78 -10.43 7.13
CA LYS A 91 8.85 -11.85 6.76
C LYS A 91 9.65 -12.09 5.47
N GLY A 92 10.12 -11.04 4.81
CA GLY A 92 10.81 -11.13 3.51
C GLY A 92 9.85 -11.31 2.32
N HIS A 93 8.58 -10.95 2.46
CA HIS A 93 7.58 -11.06 1.41
C HIS A 93 7.27 -9.70 0.78
N LYS A 94 6.88 -9.75 -0.50
CA LYS A 94 6.33 -8.61 -1.22
C LYS A 94 4.91 -8.33 -0.75
N SER A 95 4.61 -7.06 -0.52
CA SER A 95 3.29 -6.58 -0.14
C SER A 95 2.90 -5.34 -0.92
N HIS A 96 1.79 -4.72 -0.54
CA HIS A 96 1.23 -3.57 -1.24
C HIS A 96 0.63 -2.55 -0.29
N VAL A 97 0.59 -1.30 -0.75
CA VAL A 97 -0.14 -0.18 -0.17
C VAL A 97 -0.83 0.59 -1.30
N LEU A 98 -1.78 1.46 -0.95
CA LEU A 98 -2.71 2.05 -1.90
C LEU A 98 -2.44 3.53 -2.17
N THR A 99 -1.72 4.21 -1.28
CA THR A 99 -1.44 5.65 -1.42
C THR A 99 0.04 5.98 -1.21
N GLN A 100 0.47 7.11 -1.77
CA GLN A 100 1.83 7.62 -1.58
C GLN A 100 2.13 7.92 -0.11
N ASP A 101 1.15 8.42 0.65
CA ASP A 101 1.30 8.65 2.09
C ASP A 101 1.59 7.36 2.85
N GLN A 102 0.96 6.24 2.45
CA GLN A 102 1.26 4.94 3.03
C GLN A 102 2.68 4.48 2.68
N VAL A 103 3.15 4.71 1.45
CA VAL A 103 4.54 4.46 1.05
C VAL A 103 5.50 5.27 1.92
N VAL A 104 5.21 6.55 2.15
CA VAL A 104 5.99 7.44 3.01
C VAL A 104 6.08 6.88 4.42
N GLU A 105 4.96 6.41 4.99
CA GLU A 105 4.99 5.78 6.31
C GLU A 105 5.82 4.49 6.32
N VAL A 106 5.69 3.62 5.30
CA VAL A 106 6.54 2.41 5.20
C VAL A 106 8.03 2.79 5.11
N LEU A 107 8.39 3.81 4.33
CA LEU A 107 9.77 4.32 4.22
C LEU A 107 10.30 4.85 5.56
N LYS A 108 9.45 5.43 6.41
CA LYS A 108 9.86 5.85 7.76
C LYS A 108 10.23 4.67 8.65
N PHE A 109 9.56 3.52 8.50
CA PHE A 109 9.88 2.30 9.25
C PHE A 109 11.05 1.52 8.66
N VAL A 110 11.10 1.41 7.32
CA VAL A 110 12.10 0.63 6.58
C VAL A 110 12.60 1.48 5.40
N PRO A 111 13.67 2.27 5.59
CA PRO A 111 14.13 3.23 4.57
C PRO A 111 14.64 2.57 3.28
N ASP A 112 15.23 1.38 3.42
CA ASP A 112 15.88 0.65 2.32
C ASP A 112 14.93 -0.32 1.59
N ILE A 113 13.62 -0.05 1.57
CA ILE A 113 12.64 -0.89 0.83
C ILE A 113 12.65 -0.60 -0.66
N ASN A 114 12.50 -1.64 -1.45
CA ASN A 114 12.12 -1.54 -2.85
C ASN A 114 10.64 -1.16 -2.96
N VAL A 115 10.33 -0.23 -3.88
CA VAL A 115 8.97 0.22 -4.18
C VAL A 115 8.77 0.22 -5.68
N SER A 116 7.63 -0.29 -6.15
CA SER A 116 7.21 -0.19 -7.55
C SER A 116 5.73 0.16 -7.64
N TYR A 117 5.34 0.94 -8.64
CA TYR A 117 3.94 1.24 -8.93
C TYR A 117 3.44 0.42 -10.14
N SER A 118 2.23 -0.12 -10.04
CA SER A 118 1.53 -0.72 -11.18
C SER A 118 0.04 -0.80 -10.89
N ASP A 119 -0.80 -0.53 -11.89
CA ASP A 119 -2.26 -0.69 -11.80
C ASP A 119 -2.89 0.07 -10.61
N GLY A 120 -2.42 1.28 -10.33
CA GLY A 120 -2.93 2.07 -9.20
C GLY A 120 -2.41 1.66 -7.81
N ILE A 121 -1.52 0.67 -7.72
CA ILE A 121 -1.05 0.09 -6.46
C ILE A 121 0.46 0.25 -6.30
N TYR A 122 0.89 0.52 -5.07
CA TYR A 122 2.30 0.58 -4.71
C TYR A 122 2.71 -0.74 -4.07
N PHE A 123 3.60 -1.47 -4.72
CA PHE A 123 4.17 -2.69 -4.16
C PHE A 123 5.45 -2.38 -3.42
N VAL A 124 5.63 -3.01 -2.26
CA VAL A 124 6.74 -2.77 -1.33
C VAL A 124 7.37 -4.09 -0.88
N TRP A 125 8.70 -4.16 -0.87
CA TRP A 125 9.45 -5.33 -0.39
C TRP A 125 10.87 -4.94 0.03
N LYS A 126 11.58 -5.81 0.75
CA LYS A 126 13.01 -5.64 1.04
C LYS A 126 13.83 -6.27 -0.07
#